data_AF-A0A2V9REA3-F1
#
_entry.id   AF-A0A2V9REA3-F1
#
_cell.length_a   1.000
_cell.length_b   1.000
_cell.length_c   1.000
_cell.angle_alpha   90.00
_cell.angle_beta   90.00
_cell.angle_gamma   90.00
#
_symmetry.space_group_name_H-M   'P 1'
#
loop_
_entity.id
_entity.type
_entity.pdbx_description
1 polymer ?
#
loop_
_entity_poly.entity_id
_entity_poly.type
_entity_poly.pdbx_seq_one_letter_code
_entity_poly.pdbx_strand_id
1 'polypeptide(L)'
;MHRVETRSNRVSHSATRDAREFLVSRRDFFSRVGDGLFGAALAYLLGADLFPYNVALASNASPKVYDLKPRRPHFEPKAKAVIHLFMNGGPSQVDLFDPKPSLKKYEGQPPSRELANDIEFIEQAGGLMPSPFKFSKRGDSGIELSELMPHLSQQADNISLIRSMFTTHFNHEPAVYFMQTGRAFSGSPCLGSWVVYGLGSESQNLPAYVVLDDPKGLPVNGIQNWQSGWLPPVYQGTRMRSEGAPLLNLQLQEDFPSPVLDVARAILNRLDTAHRVERPLYPQLDARIASYELAARMQLSATDALDTSQESEQTREMYGLNQEVSASYGRRCLMARRLVERGVRFVQIYIESQIWDNHSNLQKDLRYCCEKTDRPVAALLKDLKQRGLLDSTLVVWGGEFGRLPFSQVGPDQGNAGRDHGPGGFTVWLAGGGIKAGMVYGATDEIGYKAVENPVSVHDFHATLLHQLGMNHRDLVYDHHGLNERLTGVEPARVVEEILA
;
A
#
# COMPACT_ATOMS: atom_id res chain seq x y z
N MET A 1 -9.21 -84.08 56.94
CA MET A 1 -8.86 -85.20 57.86
C MET A 1 -8.15 -86.25 57.01
N HIS A 2 -6.96 -86.68 57.45
CA HIS A 2 -6.02 -87.65 56.83
C HIS A 2 -5.36 -87.27 55.49
N ARG A 3 -4.07 -86.90 55.47
CA ARG A 3 -2.80 -87.68 55.66
C ARG A 3 -2.41 -88.46 54.39
N VAL A 4 -1.24 -88.14 53.81
CA VAL A 4 -0.01 -89.02 53.76
C VAL A 4 0.11 -89.61 52.35
N GLU A 5 1.25 -89.71 51.65
CA GLU A 5 2.67 -89.65 51.99
C GLU A 5 3.54 -89.37 50.74
N THR A 6 4.74 -88.86 51.04
CA THR A 6 6.04 -88.89 50.35
C THR A 6 6.27 -89.84 49.15
N ARG A 7 7.09 -89.40 48.17
CA ARG A 7 8.48 -89.89 48.01
C ARG A 7 9.29 -89.14 46.94
N SER A 8 10.55 -88.88 47.31
CA SER A 8 11.67 -88.36 46.52
C SER A 8 12.32 -89.45 45.68
N ASN A 9 12.72 -89.17 44.44
CA ASN A 9 14.12 -89.26 44.00
C ASN A 9 14.39 -88.75 42.56
N ARG A 10 15.46 -87.93 42.48
CA ARG A 10 16.38 -87.56 41.37
C ARG A 10 16.67 -88.72 40.38
N VAL A 11 17.09 -88.60 39.10
CA VAL A 11 17.62 -87.56 38.17
C VAL A 11 17.64 -88.20 36.77
N SER A 12 17.40 -87.47 35.67
CA SER A 12 18.28 -87.42 34.45
C SER A 12 17.62 -86.71 33.25
N HIS A 13 18.48 -86.11 32.43
CA HIS A 13 18.27 -85.18 31.32
C HIS A 13 17.34 -85.55 30.15
N SER A 14 16.90 -84.46 29.47
CA SER A 14 16.67 -84.29 28.02
C SER A 14 15.32 -84.70 27.41
N ALA A 15 14.48 -83.69 27.12
CA ALA A 15 13.83 -83.50 25.80
C ALA A 15 13.07 -82.16 25.75
N THR A 16 13.53 -81.26 24.88
CA THR A 16 12.77 -80.29 24.06
C THR A 16 11.54 -79.58 24.69
N ARG A 17 11.68 -78.29 25.00
CA ARG A 17 10.56 -77.33 25.04
C ARG A 17 10.76 -76.25 23.99
N ASP A 18 9.74 -76.13 23.14
CA ASP A 18 9.58 -75.22 22.01
C ASP A 18 10.11 -73.80 22.24
N ALA A 19 11.08 -73.41 21.41
CA ALA A 19 11.29 -72.02 21.08
C ALA A 19 10.13 -71.57 20.18
N ARG A 20 9.09 -70.97 20.76
CA ARG A 20 8.17 -70.12 19.99
C ARG A 20 8.93 -68.86 19.58
N GLU A 21 9.53 -68.89 18.40
CA GLU A 21 9.96 -67.68 17.70
C GLU A 21 8.77 -66.72 17.60
N PHE A 22 8.89 -65.54 18.18
CA PHE A 22 7.99 -64.42 17.90
C PHE A 22 8.27 -63.93 16.46
N LEU A 23 7.75 -64.65 15.48
CA LEU A 23 7.77 -64.22 14.08
C LEU A 23 6.78 -63.06 13.94
N VAL A 24 7.28 -61.84 14.13
CA VAL A 24 6.56 -60.61 13.77
C VAL A 24 6.31 -60.69 12.25
N SER A 25 5.05 -60.88 11.86
CA SER A 25 4.71 -60.91 10.44
C SER A 25 5.01 -59.54 9.82
N ARG A 26 5.37 -59.49 8.52
CA ARG A 26 5.59 -58.22 7.82
C ARG A 26 4.44 -57.23 8.02
N ARG A 27 3.20 -57.75 8.06
CA ARG A 27 1.99 -56.95 8.31
C ARG A 27 1.98 -56.36 9.72
N ASP A 28 2.37 -57.14 10.73
CA ASP A 28 2.44 -56.69 12.13
C ASP A 28 3.55 -55.66 12.33
N PHE A 29 4.68 -55.84 11.65
CA PHE A 29 5.77 -54.86 11.64
C PHE A 29 5.33 -53.53 11.00
N PHE A 30 4.75 -53.56 9.79
CA PHE A 30 4.30 -52.33 9.12
C PHE A 30 3.12 -51.65 9.83
N SER A 31 2.21 -52.41 10.45
CA SER A 31 1.14 -51.84 11.26
C SER A 31 1.70 -51.08 12.46
N ARG A 32 2.62 -51.68 13.22
CA ARG A 32 3.23 -51.05 14.40
C ARG A 32 4.10 -49.84 14.06
N VAL A 33 4.81 -49.87 12.93
CA VAL A 33 5.57 -48.71 12.43
C VAL A 33 4.62 -47.60 11.98
N GLY A 34 3.52 -47.95 11.31
CA GLY A 34 2.46 -47.00 10.95
C GLY A 34 1.84 -46.36 12.18
N ASP A 35 1.45 -47.15 13.17
CA ASP A 35 0.87 -46.66 14.44
C ASP A 35 1.85 -45.76 15.20
N GLY A 36 3.15 -46.06 15.17
CA GLY A 36 4.19 -45.20 15.74
C GLY A 36 4.35 -43.86 15.00
N LEU A 37 4.30 -43.88 13.67
CA LEU A 37 4.36 -42.66 12.85
C LEU A 37 3.09 -41.81 13.01
N PHE A 38 1.91 -42.43 13.00
CA PHE A 38 0.64 -41.74 13.23
C PHE A 38 0.54 -41.22 14.66
N GLY A 39 1.02 -41.98 15.65
CA GLY A 39 1.11 -41.54 17.04
C GLY A 39 2.07 -40.36 17.21
N ALA A 40 3.23 -40.39 16.55
CA ALA A 40 4.19 -39.28 16.56
C ALA A 40 3.62 -38.03 15.85
N ALA A 41 2.96 -38.21 14.71
CA ALA A 41 2.31 -37.11 13.98
C ALA A 41 1.14 -36.51 14.79
N LEU A 42 0.30 -37.35 15.40
CA LEU A 42 -0.79 -36.90 16.27
C LEU A 42 -0.27 -36.23 17.54
N ALA A 43 0.78 -36.77 18.17
CA ALA A 43 1.42 -36.15 19.32
C ALA A 43 2.12 -34.83 18.96
N TYR A 44 2.66 -34.70 17.75
CA TYR A 44 3.22 -33.44 17.23
C TYR A 44 2.12 -32.40 17.01
N LEU A 45 1.01 -32.77 16.36
CA LEU A 45 -0.13 -31.89 16.13
C LEU A 45 -0.81 -31.49 17.45
N LEU A 46 -1.12 -32.45 18.32
CA LEU A 46 -1.70 -32.19 19.65
C LEU A 46 -0.72 -31.44 20.57
N GLY A 47 0.58 -31.69 20.46
CA GLY A 47 1.61 -30.96 21.20
C GLY A 47 1.68 -29.49 20.77
N ALA A 48 1.56 -29.22 19.46
CA ALA A 48 1.47 -27.87 18.93
C ALA A 48 0.17 -27.15 19.35
N ASP A 49 -0.96 -27.87 19.39
CA ASP A 49 -2.27 -27.29 19.73
C ASP A 49 -2.51 -27.13 21.24
N LEU A 50 -2.05 -28.08 22.07
CA LEU A 50 -2.34 -28.12 23.52
C LEU A 50 -1.23 -27.50 24.39
N PHE A 51 0.01 -27.42 23.90
CA PHE A 51 1.16 -26.92 24.68
C PHE A 51 2.01 -25.90 23.88
N PRO A 52 1.44 -24.73 23.51
CA PRO A 52 2.13 -23.72 22.71
C PRO A 52 3.38 -23.10 23.37
N TYR A 53 3.67 -23.42 24.65
CA TYR A 53 4.81 -22.87 25.40
C TYR A 53 5.93 -23.86 25.73
N ASN A 54 5.79 -25.16 25.47
CA ASN A 54 6.80 -26.15 25.89
C ASN A 54 7.01 -27.30 24.88
N VAL A 55 7.07 -27.01 23.58
CA VAL A 55 7.63 -27.96 22.62
C VAL A 55 9.14 -27.72 22.53
N ALA A 56 9.90 -28.44 23.37
CA ALA A 56 11.37 -28.43 23.38
C ALA A 56 12.03 -28.98 22.09
N LEU A 57 11.28 -29.15 20.99
CA LEU A 57 11.76 -29.66 19.70
C LEU A 57 11.23 -28.89 18.47
N ALA A 58 10.43 -27.83 18.66
CA ALA A 58 10.20 -26.84 17.61
C ALA A 58 11.17 -25.69 17.86
N SER A 59 11.82 -25.18 16.81
CA SER A 59 12.75 -24.05 16.86
C SER A 59 12.34 -22.98 17.86
N ASN A 60 13.31 -22.37 18.55
CA ASN A 60 13.23 -21.19 19.43
C ASN A 60 12.52 -19.97 18.78
N ALA A 61 11.30 -20.11 18.31
CA ALA A 61 10.46 -19.03 17.89
C ALA A 61 9.71 -18.58 19.14
N SER A 62 10.33 -17.65 19.88
CA SER A 62 9.56 -16.78 20.76
C SER A 62 8.31 -16.30 20.00
N PRO A 63 7.14 -16.13 20.65
CA PRO A 63 5.95 -15.61 19.99
C PRO A 63 6.34 -14.38 19.17
N LYS A 64 6.05 -14.36 17.86
CA LYS A 64 6.37 -13.21 17.01
C LYS A 64 5.56 -12.01 17.50
N VAL A 65 6.18 -11.16 18.30
CA VAL A 65 5.61 -9.89 18.73
C VAL A 65 5.72 -8.91 17.56
N TYR A 66 4.57 -8.45 17.06
CA TYR A 66 4.51 -7.43 16.03
C TYR A 66 4.48 -6.05 16.67
N ASP A 67 5.48 -5.23 16.36
CA ASP A 67 5.61 -3.86 16.87
C ASP A 67 5.89 -2.85 15.75
N LEU A 68 5.95 -1.57 16.10
CA LEU A 68 6.31 -0.48 15.21
C LEU A 68 7.74 0.03 15.48
N LYS A 69 8.60 -0.78 16.13
CA LYS A 69 9.97 -0.34 16.38
C LYS A 69 10.70 -0.14 15.05
N PRO A 70 11.58 0.87 14.93
CA PRO A 70 12.38 1.07 13.74
C PRO A 70 13.14 -0.22 13.37
N ARG A 71 13.09 -0.59 12.10
CA ARG A 71 13.82 -1.74 11.55
C ARG A 71 14.93 -1.26 10.62
N ARG A 72 16.02 -2.02 10.56
CA ARG A 72 17.12 -1.73 9.64
C ARG A 72 16.68 -2.11 8.22
N PRO A 73 16.78 -1.20 7.23
CA PRO A 73 16.56 -1.54 5.84
C PRO A 73 17.53 -2.61 5.34
N HIS A 74 17.21 -3.24 4.20
CA HIS A 74 18.09 -4.22 3.55
C HIS A 74 19.38 -3.58 3.01
N PHE A 75 19.31 -2.30 2.61
CA PHE A 75 20.45 -1.49 2.14
C PHE A 75 20.19 0.00 2.40
N GLU A 76 21.20 0.86 2.19
CA GLU A 76 21.09 2.29 2.47
C GLU A 76 19.94 2.96 1.67
N PRO A 77 18.92 3.53 2.34
CA PRO A 77 17.77 4.11 1.66
C PRO A 77 18.10 5.48 1.07
N LYS A 78 17.45 5.82 -0.05
CA LYS A 78 17.47 7.18 -0.64
C LYS A 78 16.32 8.04 -0.12
N ALA A 79 15.19 7.42 0.19
CA ALA A 79 14.02 8.05 0.78
C ALA A 79 13.77 7.52 2.20
N LYS A 80 13.35 8.40 3.11
CA LYS A 80 12.91 8.07 4.48
C LYS A 80 11.40 7.96 4.58
N ALA A 81 10.67 8.65 3.70
CA ALA A 81 9.23 8.72 3.70
C ALA A 81 8.66 8.77 2.28
N VAL A 82 7.37 8.42 2.14
CA VAL A 82 6.60 8.53 0.90
C VAL A 82 5.39 9.43 1.12
N ILE A 83 5.15 10.36 0.19
CA ILE A 83 3.86 11.04 0.05
C ILE A 83 3.21 10.53 -1.24
N HIS A 84 2.13 9.77 -1.11
CA HIS A 84 1.38 9.21 -2.22
C HIS A 84 0.11 10.03 -2.49
N LEU A 85 0.15 10.81 -3.57
CA LEU A 85 -0.94 11.63 -4.09
C LEU A 85 -1.76 10.80 -5.08
N PHE A 86 -2.80 10.13 -4.58
CA PHE A 86 -3.58 9.21 -5.39
C PHE A 86 -4.76 9.90 -6.08
N MET A 87 -4.63 10.07 -7.39
CA MET A 87 -5.60 10.72 -8.26
C MET A 87 -6.60 9.69 -8.78
N ASN A 88 -7.45 9.21 -7.87
CA ASN A 88 -8.41 8.15 -8.14
C ASN A 88 -9.35 8.51 -9.31
N GLY A 89 -9.50 7.60 -10.25
CA GLY A 89 -10.27 7.80 -11.47
C GLY A 89 -9.42 7.88 -12.73
N GLY A 90 -8.18 7.40 -12.74
CA GLY A 90 -7.36 7.27 -13.96
C GLY A 90 -7.17 8.57 -14.78
N PRO A 91 -6.29 9.50 -14.34
CA PRO A 91 -6.05 10.76 -15.04
C PRO A 91 -5.64 10.56 -16.50
N SER A 92 -6.20 11.37 -17.40
CA SER A 92 -5.90 11.26 -18.83
C SER A 92 -4.46 11.68 -19.14
N GLN A 93 -3.60 10.70 -19.44
CA GLN A 93 -2.21 10.91 -19.83
C GLN A 93 -2.09 11.74 -21.10
N VAL A 94 -2.96 11.51 -22.09
CA VAL A 94 -2.93 12.21 -23.38
C VAL A 94 -3.36 13.68 -23.29
N ASP A 95 -4.08 14.05 -22.22
CA ASP A 95 -4.56 15.41 -21.99
C ASP A 95 -3.71 16.20 -20.96
N LEU A 96 -2.79 15.52 -20.26
CA LEU A 96 -1.99 16.11 -19.19
C LEU A 96 -0.48 16.05 -19.45
N PHE A 97 0.04 14.88 -19.88
CA PHE A 97 1.47 14.58 -19.79
C PHE A 97 2.09 13.97 -21.04
N ASP A 98 1.30 13.45 -21.99
CA ASP A 98 1.78 12.71 -23.15
C ASP A 98 1.08 13.21 -24.43
N PRO A 99 1.46 14.40 -24.94
CA PRO A 99 0.81 14.99 -26.10
C PRO A 99 0.98 14.10 -27.35
N LYS A 100 -0.14 13.79 -28.01
CA LYS A 100 -0.19 12.97 -29.24
C LYS A 100 -0.70 13.76 -30.45
N PRO A 101 0.17 14.48 -31.18
CA PRO A 101 -0.22 15.23 -32.38
C PRO A 101 -0.88 14.39 -33.48
N SER A 102 -0.52 13.10 -33.55
CA SER A 102 -1.10 12.12 -34.47
C SER A 102 -2.61 11.98 -34.32
N LEU A 103 -3.17 12.19 -33.13
CA LEU A 103 -4.62 12.12 -32.91
C LEU A 103 -5.37 13.13 -33.78
N LYS A 104 -4.74 14.28 -34.10
CA LYS A 104 -5.32 15.26 -35.02
C LYS A 104 -5.41 14.75 -36.46
N LYS A 105 -4.44 13.93 -36.88
CA LYS A 105 -4.43 13.32 -38.21
C LYS A 105 -5.52 12.25 -38.36
N TYR A 106 -5.83 11.55 -37.27
CA TYR A 106 -6.80 10.46 -37.25
C TYR A 106 -8.13 10.84 -36.60
N GLU A 107 -8.38 12.14 -36.39
CA GLU A 107 -9.56 12.66 -35.69
C GLU A 107 -10.86 12.09 -36.28
N GLY A 108 -11.72 11.56 -35.41
CA GLY A 108 -13.00 10.98 -35.79
C GLY A 108 -12.95 9.60 -36.43
N GLN A 109 -11.76 9.04 -36.72
CA GLN A 109 -11.66 7.67 -37.22
C GLN A 109 -12.00 6.66 -36.11
N PRO A 110 -12.75 5.59 -36.42
CA PRO A 110 -13.12 4.59 -35.42
C PRO A 110 -11.88 3.84 -34.90
N PRO A 111 -11.94 3.27 -33.69
CA PRO A 111 -10.89 2.41 -33.17
C PRO A 111 -10.63 1.25 -34.15
N SER A 112 -9.36 0.88 -34.29
CA SER A 112 -8.99 -0.31 -35.04
C SER A 112 -9.63 -1.55 -34.41
N ARG A 113 -9.73 -2.65 -35.17
CA ARG A 113 -10.27 -3.91 -34.66
C ARG A 113 -9.51 -4.47 -33.44
N GLU A 114 -8.20 -4.19 -33.35
CA GLU A 114 -7.38 -4.57 -32.20
C GLU A 114 -7.80 -3.76 -30.96
N LEU A 115 -7.92 -2.43 -31.11
CA LEU A 115 -8.34 -1.52 -30.05
C LEU A 115 -9.74 -1.83 -29.54
N ALA A 116 -10.65 -2.24 -30.43
CA ALA A 116 -12.05 -2.51 -30.09
C ALA A 116 -12.24 -3.63 -29.06
N ASN A 117 -11.29 -4.57 -28.92
CA ASN A 117 -11.40 -5.66 -27.95
C ASN A 117 -11.08 -5.22 -26.52
N ASP A 118 -10.42 -4.07 -26.35
CA ASP A 118 -9.96 -3.56 -25.05
C ASP A 118 -10.87 -2.44 -24.51
N ILE A 119 -12.05 -2.25 -25.13
CA ILE A 119 -13.03 -1.23 -24.75
C ILE A 119 -14.11 -1.88 -23.88
N GLU A 120 -14.32 -1.36 -22.67
CA GLU A 120 -15.38 -1.84 -21.79
C GLU A 120 -16.77 -1.66 -22.43
N PHE A 121 -17.04 -0.45 -22.94
CA PHE A 121 -18.30 -0.10 -23.58
C PHE A 121 -18.12 0.20 -25.07
N ILE A 122 -17.85 -0.84 -25.86
CA ILE A 122 -17.65 -0.71 -27.32
C ILE A 122 -18.79 0.03 -28.05
N GLU A 123 -20.04 -0.10 -27.57
CA GLU A 123 -21.20 0.59 -28.14
C GLU A 123 -21.16 2.11 -27.94
N GLN A 124 -20.37 2.59 -26.98
CA GLN A 124 -20.14 3.99 -26.66
C GLN A 124 -18.81 4.51 -27.22
N ALA A 125 -18.06 3.67 -27.95
CA ALA A 125 -16.79 4.07 -28.53
C ALA A 125 -17.02 5.01 -29.72
N GLY A 126 -16.53 6.24 -29.59
CA GLY A 126 -16.45 7.22 -30.66
C GLY A 126 -15.16 7.10 -31.46
N GLY A 127 -14.86 8.13 -32.26
CA GLY A 127 -13.62 8.21 -33.02
C GLY A 127 -12.43 8.68 -32.18
N LEU A 128 -11.22 8.53 -32.71
CA LEU A 128 -10.00 9.10 -32.12
C LEU A 128 -10.19 10.60 -31.85
N MET A 129 -9.85 11.03 -30.64
CA MET A 129 -10.15 12.36 -30.13
C MET A 129 -8.85 13.08 -29.75
N PRO A 130 -8.44 14.11 -30.51
CA PRO A 130 -7.32 14.97 -30.15
C PRO A 130 -7.54 15.59 -28.78
N SER A 131 -6.45 15.82 -28.03
CA SER A 131 -6.57 16.59 -26.80
C SER A 131 -7.09 18.01 -27.11
N PRO A 132 -8.10 18.51 -26.39
CA PRO A 132 -8.61 19.87 -26.59
C PRO A 132 -7.70 20.93 -25.95
N PHE A 133 -6.65 20.52 -25.23
CA PHE A 133 -5.77 21.41 -24.47
C PHE A 133 -4.45 21.67 -25.19
N LYS A 134 -3.85 22.81 -24.86
CA LYS A 134 -2.52 23.18 -25.38
C LYS A 134 -1.41 22.61 -24.50
N PHE A 135 -0.31 22.24 -25.15
CA PHE A 135 0.90 21.76 -24.49
C PHE A 135 2.04 22.73 -24.71
N SER A 136 2.96 22.79 -23.76
CA SER A 136 4.18 23.59 -23.89
C SER A 136 5.32 22.91 -23.17
N LYS A 137 6.53 23.02 -23.73
CA LYS A 137 7.76 22.60 -23.05
C LYS A 137 7.99 23.47 -21.82
N ARG A 138 8.31 22.84 -20.70
CA ARG A 138 8.49 23.48 -19.39
C ARG A 138 9.85 23.13 -18.81
N GLY A 139 10.40 24.07 -18.05
CA GLY A 139 11.71 23.92 -17.41
C GLY A 139 12.86 23.79 -18.40
N ASP A 140 14.03 23.49 -17.86
CA ASP A 140 15.24 23.19 -18.63
C ASP A 140 15.19 21.77 -19.23
N SER A 141 14.45 20.87 -18.59
CA SER A 141 14.17 19.51 -19.07
C SER A 141 13.34 19.47 -20.35
N GLY A 142 12.61 20.54 -20.66
CA GLY A 142 11.75 20.62 -21.84
C GLY A 142 10.56 19.67 -21.81
N ILE A 143 10.16 19.19 -20.63
CA ILE A 143 8.99 18.31 -20.44
C ILE A 143 7.74 19.03 -20.95
N GLU A 144 6.98 18.37 -21.82
CA GLU A 144 5.72 18.92 -22.32
C GLU A 144 4.58 18.64 -21.34
N LEU A 145 3.93 19.72 -20.87
CA LEU A 145 2.80 19.67 -19.95
C LEU A 145 1.62 20.47 -20.49
N SER A 146 0.43 20.00 -20.17
CA SER A 146 -0.84 20.66 -20.49
C SER A 146 -0.97 22.03 -19.82
N GLU A 147 -1.66 22.95 -20.48
CA GLU A 147 -2.01 24.28 -19.94
C GLU A 147 -2.86 24.21 -18.67
N LEU A 148 -3.46 23.04 -18.39
CA LEU A 148 -4.23 22.79 -17.17
C LEU A 148 -3.39 22.71 -15.89
N MET A 149 -2.07 22.53 -16.02
CA MET A 149 -1.17 22.34 -14.88
C MET A 149 -0.12 23.49 -14.79
N PRO A 150 -0.55 24.76 -14.71
CA PRO A 150 0.36 25.91 -14.76
C PRO A 150 1.32 26.01 -13.57
N HIS A 151 0.96 25.47 -12.40
CA HIS A 151 1.81 25.48 -11.22
C HIS A 151 2.79 24.30 -11.22
N LEU A 152 2.35 23.09 -11.55
CA LEU A 152 3.24 21.94 -11.73
C LEU A 152 4.24 22.18 -12.86
N SER A 153 3.85 22.94 -13.89
CA SER A 153 4.76 23.39 -14.96
C SER A 153 6.01 24.11 -14.43
N GLN A 154 5.92 24.79 -13.27
CA GLN A 154 7.06 25.45 -12.63
C GLN A 154 7.96 24.48 -11.86
N GLN A 155 7.51 23.24 -11.69
CA GLN A 155 8.21 22.15 -11.00
C GLN A 155 8.66 21.04 -11.98
N ALA A 156 8.58 21.27 -13.30
CA ALA A 156 8.91 20.27 -14.32
C ALA A 156 10.31 19.66 -14.12
N ASP A 157 11.30 20.48 -13.77
CA ASP A 157 12.68 20.03 -13.54
C ASP A 157 12.89 19.31 -12.19
N ASN A 158 11.84 19.19 -11.37
CA ASN A 158 11.87 18.45 -10.10
C ASN A 158 11.16 17.09 -10.19
N ILE A 159 10.49 16.77 -11.31
CA ILE A 159 9.72 15.54 -11.49
C ILE A 159 10.35 14.63 -12.55
N SER A 160 10.11 13.33 -12.42
CA SER A 160 10.36 12.31 -13.43
C SER A 160 9.03 11.72 -13.87
N LEU A 161 8.69 11.85 -15.15
CA LEU A 161 7.52 11.22 -15.74
C LEU A 161 7.85 9.80 -16.19
N ILE A 162 7.03 8.84 -15.82
CA ILE A 162 7.02 7.50 -16.41
C ILE A 162 5.79 7.45 -17.31
N ARG A 163 5.98 7.59 -18.63
CA ARG A 163 4.87 7.60 -19.62
C ARG A 163 4.45 6.21 -20.07
N SER A 164 5.21 5.18 -19.69
CA SER A 164 5.04 3.80 -20.15
C SER A 164 4.46 2.87 -19.08
N MET A 165 3.72 3.42 -18.11
CA MET A 165 3.02 2.58 -17.13
C MET A 165 1.93 1.76 -17.80
N PHE A 166 1.71 0.54 -17.33
CA PHE A 166 0.54 -0.25 -17.71
C PHE A 166 0.01 -1.10 -16.56
N THR A 167 -1.27 -1.43 -16.63
CA THR A 167 -1.98 -2.34 -15.73
C THR A 167 -2.80 -3.33 -16.55
N THR A 168 -3.43 -4.29 -15.88
CA THR A 168 -4.15 -5.41 -16.52
C THR A 168 -5.66 -5.34 -16.37
N HIS A 169 -6.18 -4.35 -15.65
CA HIS A 169 -7.60 -4.22 -15.35
C HIS A 169 -8.11 -2.85 -15.79
N PHE A 170 -9.20 -2.83 -16.54
CA PHE A 170 -9.87 -1.61 -16.99
C PHE A 170 -10.86 -1.07 -15.95
N ASN A 171 -11.44 -1.92 -15.08
CA ASN A 171 -12.37 -1.44 -14.04
C ASN A 171 -11.63 -0.77 -12.87
N HIS A 172 -12.22 0.29 -12.31
CA HIS A 172 -11.67 1.04 -11.19
C HIS A 172 -11.41 0.16 -9.96
N GLU A 173 -12.38 -0.63 -9.48
CA GLU A 173 -12.21 -1.41 -8.25
C GLU A 173 -10.98 -2.33 -8.27
N PRO A 174 -10.81 -3.23 -9.27
CA PRO A 174 -9.63 -4.08 -9.34
C PRO A 174 -8.35 -3.32 -9.66
N ALA A 175 -8.39 -2.28 -10.51
CA ALA A 175 -7.21 -1.50 -10.85
C ALA A 175 -6.68 -0.72 -9.64
N VAL A 176 -7.57 -0.14 -8.83
CA VAL A 176 -7.20 0.53 -7.58
C VAL A 176 -6.60 -0.49 -6.61
N TYR A 177 -7.21 -1.67 -6.42
CA TYR A 177 -6.58 -2.72 -5.60
C TYR A 177 -5.19 -3.08 -6.12
N PHE A 178 -5.03 -3.20 -7.44
CA PHE A 178 -3.76 -3.59 -8.04
C PHE A 178 -2.69 -2.53 -7.78
N MET A 179 -3.02 -1.25 -7.96
CA MET A 179 -2.11 -0.14 -7.68
C MET A 179 -1.76 -0.02 -6.18
N GLN A 180 -2.69 -0.34 -5.28
CA GLN A 180 -2.43 -0.26 -3.84
C GLN A 180 -1.75 -1.50 -3.27
N THR A 181 -2.03 -2.70 -3.79
CA THR A 181 -1.69 -3.98 -3.14
C THR A 181 -0.92 -4.96 -4.04
N GLY A 182 -0.73 -4.64 -5.31
CA GLY A 182 -0.15 -5.55 -6.31
C GLY A 182 -1.11 -6.69 -6.70
N ARG A 183 -2.37 -6.65 -6.27
CA ARG A 183 -3.38 -7.69 -6.55
C ARG A 183 -4.72 -7.06 -6.89
N ALA A 184 -5.47 -7.67 -7.80
CA ALA A 184 -6.74 -7.14 -8.29
C ALA A 184 -7.92 -7.35 -7.33
N PHE A 185 -7.71 -8.10 -6.24
CA PHE A 185 -8.75 -8.44 -5.28
C PHE A 185 -8.40 -7.88 -3.90
N SER A 186 -9.45 -7.66 -3.11
CA SER A 186 -9.34 -7.16 -1.74
C SER A 186 -8.67 -8.18 -0.80
N GLY A 187 -8.28 -7.71 0.39
CA GLY A 187 -7.74 -8.55 1.47
C GLY A 187 -6.22 -8.67 1.49
N SER A 188 -5.52 -8.12 0.50
CA SER A 188 -4.05 -8.07 0.48
C SER A 188 -3.52 -6.78 1.13
N PRO A 189 -2.34 -6.83 1.77
CA PRO A 189 -1.75 -5.64 2.38
C PRO A 189 -1.37 -4.60 1.32
N CYS A 190 -1.72 -3.34 1.59
CA CYS A 190 -1.37 -2.23 0.72
C CYS A 190 0.11 -1.82 0.85
N LEU A 191 0.60 -1.05 -0.12
CA LEU A 191 1.98 -0.54 -0.19
C LEU A 191 2.38 0.17 1.11
N GLY A 192 1.52 1.03 1.67
CA GLY A 192 1.80 1.70 2.94
C GLY A 192 2.00 0.72 4.10
N SER A 193 1.20 -0.35 4.17
CA SER A 193 1.35 -1.40 5.18
C SER A 193 2.65 -2.20 5.00
N TRP A 194 3.07 -2.47 3.77
CA TRP A 194 4.37 -3.10 3.49
C TRP A 194 5.54 -2.21 3.91
N VAL A 195 5.45 -0.90 3.68
CA VAL A 195 6.47 0.06 4.11
C VAL A 195 6.60 0.07 5.64
N VAL A 196 5.49 0.11 6.38
CA VAL A 196 5.53 0.06 7.84
C VAL A 196 5.98 -1.30 8.36
N TYR A 197 5.59 -2.40 7.70
CA TYR A 197 6.07 -3.73 8.03
C TYR A 197 7.60 -3.83 7.91
N GLY A 198 8.15 -3.34 6.80
CA GLY A 198 9.59 -3.39 6.54
C GLY A 198 10.42 -2.44 7.40
N LEU A 199 9.92 -1.24 7.71
CA LEU A 199 10.71 -0.17 8.34
C LEU A 199 10.28 0.20 9.78
N GLY A 200 9.08 -0.15 10.20
CA GLY A 200 8.49 0.33 11.46
C GLY A 200 8.19 1.84 11.42
N SER A 201 8.22 2.49 12.58
CA SER A 201 7.98 3.92 12.76
C SER A 201 9.23 4.64 13.26
N GLU A 202 9.53 5.84 12.75
CA GLU A 202 10.54 6.74 13.35
C GLU A 202 9.96 7.57 14.51
N SER A 203 8.64 7.74 14.52
CA SER A 203 7.93 8.46 15.57
C SER A 203 7.21 7.49 16.50
N GLN A 204 7.32 7.72 17.81
CA GLN A 204 6.49 7.01 18.80
C GLN A 204 5.17 7.76 19.08
N ASN A 205 5.04 8.97 18.55
CA ASN A 205 3.96 9.90 18.86
C ASN A 205 2.99 10.12 17.70
N LEU A 206 3.32 9.64 16.50
CA LEU A 206 2.50 9.70 15.31
C LEU A 206 2.41 8.32 14.65
N PRO A 207 1.33 7.99 13.93
CA PRO A 207 1.26 6.76 13.16
C PRO A 207 2.33 6.73 12.06
N ALA A 208 2.86 5.55 11.78
CA ALA A 208 3.84 5.37 10.70
C ALA A 208 3.20 5.50 9.30
N TYR A 209 1.91 5.16 9.19
CA TYR A 209 1.13 5.25 7.97
C TYR A 209 -0.16 6.04 8.21
N VAL A 210 -0.25 7.20 7.56
CA VAL A 210 -1.39 8.13 7.66
C VAL A 210 -2.12 8.23 6.32
N VAL A 211 -3.45 8.24 6.40
CA VAL A 211 -4.33 8.43 5.24
C VAL A 211 -5.15 9.70 5.44
N LEU A 212 -5.05 10.62 4.48
CA LEU A 212 -5.79 11.87 4.45
C LEU A 212 -6.90 11.77 3.39
N ASP A 213 -8.12 11.48 3.83
CA ASP A 213 -9.28 11.37 2.94
C ASP A 213 -9.89 12.73 2.59
N ASP A 214 -10.82 12.72 1.64
CA ASP A 214 -11.55 13.93 1.23
C ASP A 214 -12.89 14.03 1.97
N PRO A 215 -13.22 15.19 2.58
CA PRO A 215 -14.50 15.38 3.25
C PRO A 215 -15.71 15.18 2.33
N LYS A 216 -15.55 15.31 1.01
CA LYS A 216 -16.62 15.09 0.04
C LYS A 216 -16.89 13.63 -0.29
N GLY A 217 -16.00 12.71 0.07
CA GLY A 217 -16.20 11.29 -0.20
C GLY A 217 -14.93 10.47 -0.13
N LEU A 218 -15.06 9.24 0.36
CA LEU A 218 -14.00 8.24 0.30
C LEU A 218 -13.73 7.82 -1.16
N PRO A 219 -12.50 7.42 -1.49
CA PRO A 219 -12.19 6.86 -2.81
C PRO A 219 -13.01 5.57 -3.07
N VAL A 220 -13.03 5.15 -4.34
CA VAL A 220 -13.46 3.79 -4.76
C VAL A 220 -12.76 2.75 -3.89
N ASN A 221 -13.45 1.66 -3.51
CA ASN A 221 -13.06 0.68 -2.49
C ASN A 221 -13.01 1.20 -1.04
N GLY A 222 -13.25 2.50 -0.81
CA GLY A 222 -13.35 3.10 0.52
C GLY A 222 -12.14 2.78 1.40
N ILE A 223 -12.42 2.27 2.60
CA ILE A 223 -11.39 1.94 3.60
C ILE A 223 -10.50 0.75 3.21
N GLN A 224 -10.84 0.00 2.16
CA GLN A 224 -10.10 -1.19 1.74
C GLN A 224 -8.75 -0.84 1.12
N ASN A 225 -8.56 0.40 0.68
CA ASN A 225 -7.33 0.83 0.01
C ASN A 225 -6.09 0.92 0.92
N TRP A 226 -6.28 1.10 2.22
CA TRP A 226 -5.19 1.25 3.18
C TRP A 226 -5.13 0.12 4.21
N GLN A 227 -5.63 -1.05 3.84
CA GLN A 227 -5.66 -2.23 4.70
C GLN A 227 -4.31 -2.89 4.85
N SER A 228 -4.08 -3.41 6.06
CA SER A 228 -2.99 -4.35 6.37
C SER A 228 -3.27 -5.75 5.81
N GLY A 229 -4.50 -6.06 5.40
CA GLY A 229 -4.86 -7.36 4.84
C GLY A 229 -4.54 -8.48 5.84
N TRP A 230 -3.72 -9.44 5.41
CA TRP A 230 -3.23 -10.52 6.26
C TRP A 230 -1.96 -10.17 7.05
N LEU A 231 -1.37 -8.98 6.86
CA LEU A 231 -0.36 -8.49 7.78
C LEU A 231 -1.00 -8.15 9.14
N PRO A 232 -0.23 -8.19 10.23
CA PRO A 232 -0.72 -7.80 11.55
C PRO A 232 -1.37 -6.40 11.54
N PRO A 233 -2.50 -6.21 12.24
CA PRO A 233 -3.27 -4.96 12.13
C PRO A 233 -2.55 -3.71 12.64
N VAL A 234 -1.41 -3.86 13.34
CA VAL A 234 -0.56 -2.74 13.75
C VAL A 234 0.02 -1.97 12.56
N TYR A 235 0.08 -2.60 11.38
CA TYR A 235 0.59 -2.00 10.12
C TYR A 235 -0.52 -1.35 9.26
N GLN A 236 -1.74 -1.27 9.78
CA GLN A 236 -2.90 -0.66 9.13
C GLN A 236 -2.72 0.86 8.96
N GLY A 237 -3.19 1.42 7.84
CA GLY A 237 -3.24 2.87 7.66
C GLY A 237 -4.20 3.54 8.63
N THR A 238 -3.74 4.61 9.28
CA THR A 238 -4.54 5.42 10.21
C THR A 238 -5.18 6.58 9.45
N ARG A 239 -6.50 6.54 9.30
CA ARG A 239 -7.26 7.64 8.69
C ARG A 239 -7.25 8.86 9.61
N MET A 240 -6.91 10.01 9.05
CA MET A 240 -7.01 11.32 9.71
C MET A 240 -7.82 12.29 8.86
N ARG A 241 -8.72 13.01 9.53
CA ARG A 241 -9.55 14.03 8.89
C ARG A 241 -8.77 15.34 8.74
N SER A 242 -8.95 16.01 7.61
CA SER A 242 -8.40 17.35 7.35
C SER A 242 -9.24 18.49 7.93
N GLU A 243 -10.47 18.18 8.34
CA GLU A 243 -11.44 19.13 8.88
C GLU A 243 -12.06 18.58 10.18
N GLY A 244 -12.27 19.49 11.13
CA GLY A 244 -12.70 19.14 12.48
C GLY A 244 -11.60 18.42 13.28
N ALA A 245 -12.01 17.53 14.19
CA ALA A 245 -11.08 16.72 14.96
C ALA A 245 -10.37 15.70 14.05
N PRO A 246 -9.02 15.75 13.91
CA PRO A 246 -8.30 14.89 12.98
C PRO A 246 -8.42 13.40 13.28
N LEU A 247 -8.45 13.03 14.57
CA LEU A 247 -8.98 11.76 15.04
C LEU A 247 -10.13 12.03 16.00
N LEU A 248 -11.13 11.16 15.95
CA LEU A 248 -12.26 11.21 16.87
C LEU A 248 -11.79 10.85 18.29
N ASN A 249 -12.40 11.50 19.30
CA ASN A 249 -12.15 11.23 20.72
C ASN A 249 -10.70 11.48 21.19
N LEU A 250 -9.95 12.36 20.50
CA LEU A 250 -8.63 12.82 20.96
C LEU A 250 -8.72 13.79 22.15
N GLN A 251 -9.84 14.48 22.36
CA GLN A 251 -9.98 15.40 23.49
C GLN A 251 -10.58 14.67 24.69
N LEU A 252 -9.99 14.86 25.87
CA LEU A 252 -10.57 14.40 27.13
C LEU A 252 -11.89 15.15 27.37
N GLN A 253 -12.92 14.42 27.83
CA GLN A 253 -14.20 15.04 28.19
C GLN A 253 -14.11 15.88 29.47
N GLU A 254 -13.21 15.49 30.37
CA GLU A 254 -12.96 16.15 31.65
C GLU A 254 -11.45 16.21 31.93
N ASP A 255 -11.01 17.30 32.54
CA ASP A 255 -9.63 17.46 32.99
C ASP A 255 -9.41 16.66 34.28
N PHE A 256 -8.51 15.68 34.24
CA PHE A 256 -8.09 14.92 35.41
C PHE A 256 -6.68 15.34 35.85
N PRO A 257 -6.40 15.41 37.16
CA PRO A 257 -5.04 15.61 37.65
C PRO A 257 -4.09 14.50 37.14
N SER A 258 -2.86 14.86 36.73
CA SER A 258 -1.88 13.90 36.19
C SER A 258 -1.70 12.64 37.05
N PRO A 259 -1.64 12.70 38.39
CA PRO A 259 -1.52 11.49 39.22
C PRO A 259 -2.69 10.50 39.04
N VAL A 260 -3.91 10.99 38.79
CA VAL A 260 -5.09 10.15 38.56
C VAL A 260 -4.98 9.46 37.20
N LEU A 261 -4.55 10.19 36.17
CA LEU A 261 -4.31 9.64 34.84
C LEU A 261 -3.21 8.58 34.86
N ASP A 262 -2.15 8.79 35.63
CA ASP A 262 -1.03 7.84 35.74
C ASP A 262 -1.46 6.53 36.41
N VAL A 263 -2.26 6.61 37.48
CA VAL A 263 -2.84 5.41 38.13
C VAL A 263 -3.80 4.68 37.18
N ALA A 264 -4.67 5.40 36.47
CA ALA A 264 -5.58 4.81 35.50
C ALA A 264 -4.81 4.07 34.38
N ARG A 265 -3.76 4.69 33.82
CA ARG A 265 -2.87 4.07 32.83
C ARG A 265 -2.13 2.86 33.39
N ALA A 266 -1.67 2.92 34.63
CA ALA A 266 -0.99 1.78 35.27
C ALA A 266 -1.93 0.58 35.47
N ILE A 267 -3.20 0.81 35.82
CA ILE A 267 -4.23 -0.23 35.93
C ILE A 267 -4.52 -0.82 34.55
N LEU A 268 -4.73 0.03 33.54
CA LEU A 268 -4.95 -0.41 32.15
C LEU A 268 -3.79 -1.28 31.65
N ASN A 269 -2.55 -0.84 31.83
CA ASN A 269 -1.35 -1.61 31.44
C ASN A 269 -1.28 -2.98 32.14
N ARG A 270 -1.70 -3.07 33.41
CA ARG A 270 -1.76 -4.35 34.13
C ARG A 270 -2.83 -5.27 33.55
N LEU A 271 -4.01 -4.74 33.22
CA LEU A 271 -5.09 -5.49 32.59
C LEU A 271 -4.69 -5.96 31.19
N ASP A 272 -4.08 -5.09 30.38
CA ASP A 272 -3.57 -5.40 29.06
C ASP A 272 -2.49 -6.50 29.13
N THR A 273 -1.58 -6.41 30.10
CA THR A 273 -0.56 -7.43 30.33
C THR A 273 -1.18 -8.78 30.70
N ALA A 274 -2.15 -8.79 31.63
CA ALA A 274 -2.85 -10.02 32.01
C ALA A 274 -3.58 -10.63 30.81
N HIS A 275 -4.24 -9.80 30.02
CA HIS A 275 -4.99 -10.23 28.84
C HIS A 275 -4.06 -10.80 27.75
N ARG A 276 -2.88 -10.20 27.52
CA ARG A 276 -1.82 -10.72 26.63
C ARG A 276 -1.29 -12.07 27.07
N VAL A 277 -1.03 -12.24 28.37
CA VAL A 277 -0.52 -13.51 28.92
C VAL A 277 -1.55 -14.63 28.72
N GLU A 278 -2.84 -14.34 28.92
CA GLU A 278 -3.91 -15.32 28.73
C GLU A 278 -4.24 -15.61 27.25
N ARG A 279 -3.96 -14.67 26.33
CA ARG A 279 -4.41 -14.72 24.91
C ARG A 279 -3.29 -14.40 23.92
N PRO A 280 -2.18 -15.16 23.91
CA PRO A 280 -0.99 -14.84 23.10
C PRO A 280 -1.18 -14.98 21.59
N LEU A 281 -2.25 -15.63 21.12
CA LEU A 281 -2.53 -15.87 19.70
C LEU A 281 -3.55 -14.89 19.09
N TYR A 282 -3.80 -13.75 19.74
CA TYR A 282 -4.80 -12.77 19.31
C TYR A 282 -4.16 -11.44 18.90
N PRO A 283 -3.48 -11.35 17.74
CA PRO A 283 -2.76 -10.13 17.31
C PRO A 283 -3.69 -8.92 17.09
N GLN A 284 -4.99 -9.15 16.87
CA GLN A 284 -5.98 -8.08 16.77
C GLN A 284 -6.13 -7.30 18.09
N LEU A 285 -6.01 -7.98 19.22
CA LEU A 285 -6.04 -7.35 20.53
C LEU A 285 -4.79 -6.48 20.74
N ASP A 286 -3.61 -7.01 20.42
CA ASP A 286 -2.36 -6.27 20.54
C ASP A 286 -2.37 -5.00 19.68
N ALA A 287 -2.88 -5.10 18.46
CA ALA A 287 -3.03 -3.95 17.58
C ALA A 287 -4.03 -2.91 18.13
N ARG A 288 -5.13 -3.34 18.78
CA ARG A 288 -6.06 -2.43 19.44
C ARG A 288 -5.40 -1.71 20.63
N ILE A 289 -4.68 -2.44 21.48
CA ILE A 289 -3.94 -1.85 22.61
C ILE A 289 -2.92 -0.83 22.07
N ALA A 290 -2.11 -1.21 21.08
CA ALA A 290 -1.12 -0.33 20.47
C ALA A 290 -1.75 0.93 19.83
N SER A 291 -2.91 0.79 19.19
CA SER A 291 -3.66 1.91 18.60
C SER A 291 -4.19 2.87 19.68
N TYR A 292 -4.74 2.36 20.79
CA TYR A 292 -5.19 3.21 21.90
C TYR A 292 -4.04 3.91 22.62
N GLU A 293 -2.93 3.22 22.85
CA GLU A 293 -1.73 3.83 23.41
C GLU A 293 -1.15 4.91 22.49
N LEU A 294 -1.15 4.67 21.16
CA LEU A 294 -0.74 5.67 20.18
C LEU A 294 -1.68 6.88 20.21
N ALA A 295 -3.00 6.66 20.24
CA ALA A 295 -3.98 7.73 20.37
C ALA A 295 -3.74 8.56 21.64
N ALA A 296 -3.47 7.92 22.78
CA ALA A 296 -3.14 8.60 24.03
C ALA A 296 -1.85 9.44 23.93
N ARG A 297 -0.80 8.94 23.27
CA ARG A 297 0.43 9.72 23.00
C ARG A 297 0.17 10.88 22.05
N MET A 298 -0.69 10.67 21.05
CA MET A 298 -1.11 11.70 20.10
C MET A 298 -1.88 12.83 20.78
N GLN A 299 -2.67 12.59 21.84
CA GLN A 299 -3.34 13.67 22.58
C GLN A 299 -2.35 14.71 23.12
N LEU A 300 -1.13 14.28 23.45
CA LEU A 300 -0.09 15.14 24.01
C LEU A 300 0.79 15.82 22.94
N SER A 301 0.76 15.36 21.69
CA SER A 301 1.81 15.67 20.69
C SER A 301 1.35 15.85 19.24
N ALA A 302 0.19 15.32 18.84
CA ALA A 302 -0.26 15.29 17.45
C ALA A 302 -1.05 16.52 17.01
N THR A 303 -1.52 17.36 17.95
CA THR A 303 -2.23 18.61 17.64
C THR A 303 -1.37 19.53 16.78
N ASP A 304 -0.08 19.68 17.10
CA ASP A 304 0.82 20.52 16.30
C ASP A 304 1.07 19.97 14.89
N ALA A 305 1.21 18.65 14.72
CA ALA A 305 1.48 18.06 13.41
C ALA A 305 0.35 18.31 12.39
N LEU A 306 -0.89 18.42 12.88
CA LEU A 306 -2.11 18.53 12.06
C LEU A 306 -2.68 19.95 12.05
N ASP A 307 -2.27 20.80 12.99
CA ASP A 307 -2.66 22.21 13.03
C ASP A 307 -1.90 23.03 11.98
N THR A 308 -2.62 23.39 10.92
CA THR A 308 -2.11 24.26 9.85
C THR A 308 -2.26 25.75 10.15
N SER A 309 -2.89 26.13 11.26
CA SER A 309 -3.05 27.54 11.65
C SER A 309 -1.74 28.20 12.07
N GLN A 310 -0.75 27.39 12.50
CA GLN A 310 0.60 27.83 12.85
C GLN A 310 1.47 28.18 11.62
N GLU A 311 0.99 27.91 10.41
CA GLU A 311 1.73 28.20 9.18
C GLU A 311 1.56 29.67 8.79
N SER A 312 2.63 30.25 8.21
CA SER A 312 2.60 31.64 7.76
C SER A 312 1.47 31.87 6.74
N GLU A 313 0.95 33.09 6.65
CA GLU A 313 -0.04 33.46 5.63
C GLU A 313 0.48 33.17 4.22
N GLN A 314 1.76 33.47 3.95
CA GLN A 314 2.41 33.17 2.68
C GLN A 314 2.41 31.67 2.36
N THR A 315 2.68 30.81 3.35
CA THR A 315 2.63 29.35 3.16
C THR A 315 1.21 28.89 2.87
N ARG A 316 0.23 29.38 3.64
CA ARG A 316 -1.18 29.00 3.44
C ARG A 316 -1.68 29.45 2.06
N GLU A 317 -1.32 30.65 1.62
CA GLU A 317 -1.60 31.13 0.27
C GLU A 317 -0.87 30.30 -0.78
N MET A 318 0.40 29.97 -0.60
CA MET A 318 1.16 29.15 -1.56
C MET A 318 0.42 27.83 -1.86
N TYR A 319 -0.07 27.16 -0.83
CA TYR A 319 -0.86 25.92 -0.92
C TYR A 319 -2.31 26.12 -1.41
N GLY A 320 -2.77 27.35 -1.63
CA GLY A 320 -4.12 27.63 -2.13
C GLY A 320 -5.22 27.59 -1.06
N LEU A 321 -4.88 27.72 0.23
CA LEU A 321 -5.88 27.67 1.31
C LEU A 321 -6.85 28.85 1.30
N ASN A 322 -6.52 29.92 0.56
CA ASN A 322 -7.37 31.09 0.34
C ASN A 322 -8.37 30.93 -0.82
N GLN A 323 -8.36 29.80 -1.53
CA GLN A 323 -9.27 29.52 -2.63
C GLN A 323 -10.16 28.33 -2.28
N GLU A 324 -11.48 28.50 -2.33
CA GLU A 324 -12.44 27.45 -1.97
C GLU A 324 -12.21 26.15 -2.75
N VAL A 325 -11.89 26.25 -4.04
CA VAL A 325 -11.68 25.09 -4.92
C VAL A 325 -10.53 24.20 -4.44
N SER A 326 -9.40 24.78 -4.03
CA SER A 326 -8.16 24.06 -3.69
C SER A 326 -7.89 23.94 -2.19
N ALA A 327 -8.58 24.70 -1.34
CA ALA A 327 -8.27 24.81 0.08
C ALA A 327 -8.24 23.47 0.84
N SER A 328 -9.19 22.57 0.56
CA SER A 328 -9.24 21.25 1.22
C SER A 328 -8.05 20.36 0.83
N TYR A 329 -7.72 20.31 -0.46
CA TYR A 329 -6.58 19.51 -0.95
C TYR A 329 -5.24 20.15 -0.56
N GLY A 330 -5.16 21.48 -0.63
CA GLY A 330 -4.05 22.31 -0.13
C GLY A 330 -3.72 22.05 1.34
N ARG A 331 -4.73 22.06 2.20
CA ARG A 331 -4.56 21.75 3.62
C ARG A 331 -3.99 20.35 3.84
N ARG A 332 -4.47 19.35 3.10
CA ARG A 332 -3.97 17.97 3.20
C ARG A 332 -2.55 17.82 2.69
N CYS A 333 -2.17 18.49 1.62
CA CYS A 333 -0.77 18.55 1.15
C CYS A 333 0.14 19.20 2.22
N LEU A 334 -0.31 20.28 2.85
CA LEU A 334 0.41 20.96 3.93
C LEU A 334 0.56 20.07 5.18
N MET A 335 -0.50 19.37 5.57
CA MET A 335 -0.46 18.35 6.63
C MET A 335 0.53 17.23 6.28
N ALA A 336 0.53 16.73 5.04
CA ALA A 336 1.46 15.69 4.60
C ALA A 336 2.92 16.12 4.74
N ARG A 337 3.26 17.36 4.35
CA ARG A 337 4.60 17.91 4.59
C ARG A 337 4.95 17.92 6.09
N ARG A 338 4.05 18.42 6.94
CA ARG A 338 4.27 18.46 8.41
C ARG A 338 4.43 17.08 9.03
N LEU A 339 3.72 16.07 8.51
CA LEU A 339 3.78 14.68 8.96
C LEU A 339 5.13 14.03 8.60
N VAL A 340 5.60 14.16 7.36
CA VAL A 340 6.91 13.60 6.98
C VAL A 340 8.07 14.31 7.67
N GLU A 341 7.97 15.62 7.90
CA GLU A 341 8.91 16.41 8.70
C GLU A 341 9.05 15.88 10.15
N ARG A 342 8.02 15.19 10.65
CA ARG A 342 7.96 14.59 12.00
C ARG A 342 8.15 13.06 12.00
N GLY A 343 8.63 12.48 10.90
CA GLY A 343 9.00 11.07 10.83
C GLY A 343 7.87 10.10 10.51
N VAL A 344 6.75 10.57 9.96
CA VAL A 344 5.74 9.67 9.37
C VAL A 344 6.29 9.06 8.08
N ARG A 345 6.30 7.72 7.99
CA ARG A 345 6.92 6.97 6.88
C ARG A 345 6.10 7.01 5.60
N PHE A 346 4.77 6.96 5.72
CA PHE A 346 3.90 6.89 4.55
C PHE A 346 2.68 7.79 4.78
N VAL A 347 2.49 8.77 3.91
CA VAL A 347 1.30 9.62 3.91
C VAL A 347 0.60 9.44 2.57
N GLN A 348 -0.65 9.01 2.61
CA GLN A 348 -1.48 8.88 1.42
C GLN A 348 -2.58 9.93 1.40
N ILE A 349 -2.78 10.58 0.26
CA ILE A 349 -3.80 11.61 0.06
C ILE A 349 -4.75 11.14 -1.04
N TYR A 350 -6.04 11.10 -0.72
CA TYR A 350 -7.11 10.82 -1.69
C TYR A 350 -7.86 12.09 -2.05
N ILE A 351 -8.64 12.07 -3.13
CA ILE A 351 -9.46 13.20 -3.55
C ILE A 351 -10.86 12.75 -3.97
N GLU A 352 -11.88 13.44 -3.44
CA GLU A 352 -13.29 13.46 -3.83
C GLU A 352 -13.79 12.22 -4.61
N SER A 353 -13.85 11.05 -3.97
CA SER A 353 -14.24 9.80 -4.66
C SER A 353 -13.39 9.48 -5.91
N GLN A 354 -13.90 9.73 -7.12
CA GLN A 354 -13.27 9.42 -8.41
C GLN A 354 -13.34 10.59 -9.40
N ILE A 355 -13.06 11.83 -8.97
CA ILE A 355 -13.23 13.01 -9.87
C ILE A 355 -12.43 12.95 -11.18
N TRP A 356 -11.36 12.16 -11.24
CA TRP A 356 -10.55 12.01 -12.45
C TRP A 356 -11.22 11.12 -13.50
N ASP A 357 -12.35 10.49 -13.16
CA ASP A 357 -13.11 9.60 -14.02
C ASP A 357 -13.98 10.33 -15.06
N ASN A 358 -13.31 10.95 -16.04
CA ASN A 358 -13.94 11.87 -17.00
C ASN A 358 -14.41 11.14 -18.28
N HIS A 359 -15.49 10.38 -18.15
CA HIS A 359 -16.20 9.74 -19.29
C HIS A 359 -17.02 10.73 -20.14
N SER A 360 -17.28 11.93 -19.65
CA SER A 360 -17.97 13.01 -20.36
C SER A 360 -17.40 14.38 -19.99
N ASN A 361 -17.81 15.44 -20.69
CA ASN A 361 -17.48 16.85 -20.38
C ASN A 361 -15.98 17.11 -20.10
N LEU A 362 -15.09 16.43 -20.82
CA LEU A 362 -13.65 16.38 -20.53
C LEU A 362 -13.03 17.76 -20.24
N GLN A 363 -13.36 18.76 -21.06
CA GLN A 363 -12.82 20.12 -20.91
C GLN A 363 -13.16 20.76 -19.56
N LYS A 364 -14.37 20.54 -19.07
CA LYS A 364 -14.87 21.10 -17.82
C LYS A 364 -14.38 20.28 -16.63
N ASP A 365 -14.54 18.98 -16.69
CA ASP A 365 -14.31 18.10 -15.55
C ASP A 365 -12.81 17.91 -15.28
N LEU A 366 -11.98 17.86 -16.32
CA LEU A 366 -10.53 17.81 -16.14
C LEU A 366 -9.97 19.14 -15.61
N ARG A 367 -10.53 20.30 -16.04
CA ARG A 367 -10.20 21.61 -15.46
C ARG A 367 -10.53 21.64 -13.97
N TYR A 368 -11.70 21.16 -13.59
CA TYR A 368 -12.10 21.06 -12.19
C TYR A 368 -11.11 20.24 -11.36
N CYS A 369 -10.65 19.09 -11.87
CA CYS A 369 -9.63 18.27 -11.20
C CYS A 369 -8.29 18.99 -11.04
N CYS A 370 -7.83 19.66 -12.10
CA CYS A 370 -6.55 20.36 -12.11
C CYS A 370 -6.56 21.60 -11.20
N GLU A 371 -7.62 22.42 -11.25
CA GLU A 371 -7.76 23.61 -10.38
C GLU A 371 -7.73 23.27 -8.89
N LYS A 372 -8.20 22.07 -8.51
CA LYS A 372 -8.15 21.57 -7.14
C LYS A 372 -6.75 21.14 -6.69
N THR A 373 -5.97 20.56 -7.58
CA THR A 373 -4.78 19.77 -7.21
C THR A 373 -3.46 20.42 -7.65
N ASP A 374 -3.41 21.09 -8.80
CA ASP A 374 -2.18 21.60 -9.41
C ASP A 374 -1.40 22.53 -8.46
N ARG A 375 -2.06 23.57 -7.95
CA ARG A 375 -1.43 24.53 -7.02
C ARG A 375 -0.97 23.86 -5.71
N PRO A 376 -1.81 23.12 -4.97
CA PRO A 376 -1.38 22.39 -3.78
C PRO A 376 -0.18 21.45 -3.98
N VAL A 377 -0.17 20.70 -5.09
CA VAL A 377 0.86 19.70 -5.37
C VAL A 377 2.18 20.38 -5.75
N ALA A 378 2.14 21.43 -6.58
CA ALA A 378 3.31 22.23 -6.89
C ALA A 378 3.88 22.94 -5.65
N ALA A 379 3.00 23.44 -4.77
CA ALA A 379 3.38 24.04 -3.50
C ALA A 379 4.06 23.02 -2.57
N LEU A 380 3.57 21.78 -2.51
CA LEU A 380 4.18 20.71 -1.75
C LEU A 380 5.61 20.41 -2.21
N LEU A 381 5.83 20.24 -3.52
CA LEU A 381 7.17 20.00 -4.06
C LEU A 381 8.12 21.16 -3.73
N LYS A 382 7.64 22.39 -3.89
CA LYS A 382 8.40 23.60 -3.60
C LYS A 382 8.75 23.72 -2.11
N ASP A 383 7.80 23.51 -1.21
CA ASP A 383 8.01 23.61 0.26
C ASP A 383 8.96 22.50 0.74
N LEU A 384 8.78 21.26 0.25
CA LEU A 384 9.71 20.16 0.56
C LEU A 384 11.14 20.49 0.11
N LYS A 385 11.31 21.07 -1.08
CA LYS A 385 12.62 21.49 -1.58
C LYS A 385 13.22 22.62 -0.73
N GLN A 386 12.42 23.65 -0.40
CA GLN A 386 12.85 24.77 0.43
C GLN A 386 13.31 24.34 1.82
N ARG A 387 12.72 23.28 2.37
CA ARG A 387 13.07 22.70 3.68
C ARG A 387 14.17 21.65 3.63
N GLY A 388 14.71 21.33 2.45
CA GLY A 388 15.68 20.24 2.27
C GLY A 388 15.11 18.85 2.54
N LEU A 389 13.78 18.70 2.49
CA LEU A 389 13.08 17.43 2.74
C LEU A 389 12.87 16.62 1.46
N LEU A 390 12.86 17.27 0.28
CA LEU A 390 12.58 16.61 -1.00
C LEU A 390 13.59 15.50 -1.30
N ASP A 391 14.87 15.68 -0.97
CA ASP A 391 15.90 14.66 -1.20
C ASP A 391 15.66 13.38 -0.37
N SER A 392 14.95 13.50 0.75
CA SER A 392 14.63 12.40 1.67
C SER A 392 13.17 11.94 1.64
N THR A 393 12.32 12.57 0.81
CA THR A 393 10.89 12.25 0.69
C THR A 393 10.58 11.90 -0.76
N LEU A 394 10.09 10.70 -0.99
CA LEU A 394 9.60 10.29 -2.30
C LEU A 394 8.16 10.77 -2.47
N VAL A 395 7.92 11.68 -3.40
CA VAL A 395 6.57 12.15 -3.76
C VAL A 395 6.12 11.38 -4.99
N VAL A 396 4.96 10.75 -4.88
CA VAL A 396 4.37 9.89 -5.89
C VAL A 396 3.02 10.47 -6.31
N TRP A 397 2.79 10.63 -7.60
CA TRP A 397 1.52 11.10 -8.15
C TRP A 397 1.05 10.20 -9.27
N GLY A 398 -0.24 9.85 -9.25
CA GLY A 398 -0.85 9.06 -10.29
C GLY A 398 -2.18 8.48 -9.86
N GLY A 399 -2.85 7.83 -10.81
CA GLY A 399 -4.01 6.97 -10.57
C GLY A 399 -3.69 5.51 -10.85
N GLU A 400 -4.74 4.71 -10.94
CA GLU A 400 -4.74 3.28 -11.18
C GLU A 400 -4.49 2.87 -12.64
N PHE A 401 -4.83 3.75 -13.59
CA PHE A 401 -4.61 3.59 -15.03
C PHE A 401 -4.71 4.95 -15.76
N GLY A 402 -4.77 4.93 -17.10
CA GLY A 402 -4.95 6.11 -17.95
C GLY A 402 -6.28 6.08 -18.70
N ARG A 403 -6.34 6.77 -19.83
CA ARG A 403 -7.54 6.95 -20.64
C ARG A 403 -7.29 6.57 -22.09
N LEU A 404 -8.33 6.07 -22.75
CA LEU A 404 -8.28 5.71 -24.15
C LEU A 404 -8.17 6.96 -25.05
N PRO A 405 -7.51 6.84 -26.22
CA PRO A 405 -7.26 7.99 -27.09
C PRO A 405 -8.47 8.41 -27.94
N PHE A 406 -9.58 7.70 -27.85
CA PHE A 406 -10.83 8.00 -28.55
C PHE A 406 -11.88 8.58 -27.61
N SER A 407 -12.86 9.24 -28.20
CA SER A 407 -14.00 9.75 -27.45
C SER A 407 -14.86 8.60 -26.95
N GLN A 408 -15.40 8.76 -25.74
CA GLN A 408 -16.58 8.02 -25.34
C GLN A 408 -17.79 8.91 -25.58
N VAL A 409 -18.67 8.46 -26.45
CA VAL A 409 -19.88 9.18 -26.83
C VAL A 409 -21.08 8.59 -26.10
N GLY A 410 -21.69 9.41 -25.25
CA GLY A 410 -23.06 9.18 -24.81
C GLY A 410 -24.08 9.63 -25.87
N PRO A 411 -25.37 9.80 -25.49
CA PRO A 411 -26.41 10.29 -26.41
C PRO A 411 -26.12 11.68 -27.01
N ASP A 412 -25.27 12.47 -26.37
CA ASP A 412 -24.86 13.81 -26.79
C ASP A 412 -23.39 13.82 -27.24
N GLN A 413 -23.17 13.89 -28.55
CA GLN A 413 -21.83 13.86 -29.16
C GLN A 413 -20.97 15.09 -28.82
N GLY A 414 -21.58 16.20 -28.34
CA GLY A 414 -20.85 17.43 -28.00
C GLY A 414 -20.09 17.38 -26.67
N ASN A 415 -20.40 16.41 -25.80
CA ASN A 415 -19.92 16.33 -24.42
C ASN A 415 -19.05 15.09 -24.14
N ALA A 416 -18.29 14.65 -25.14
CA ALA A 416 -17.47 13.45 -25.02
C ALA A 416 -16.39 13.54 -23.94
N GLY A 417 -16.11 12.41 -23.30
CA GLY A 417 -14.94 12.18 -22.47
C GLY A 417 -14.08 11.06 -23.03
N ARG A 418 -13.35 10.37 -22.15
CA ARG A 418 -12.51 9.22 -22.52
C ARG A 418 -12.78 8.02 -21.62
N ASP A 419 -12.84 6.85 -22.24
CA ASP A 419 -13.02 5.58 -21.55
C ASP A 419 -11.71 5.06 -20.92
N HIS A 420 -11.77 3.98 -20.13
CA HIS A 420 -10.66 3.45 -19.33
C HIS A 420 -9.51 2.89 -20.18
N GLY A 421 -8.28 3.34 -19.92
CA GLY A 421 -7.08 2.95 -20.67
C GLY A 421 -6.02 2.27 -19.81
N PRO A 422 -6.07 0.93 -19.60
CA PRO A 422 -5.08 0.23 -18.78
C PRO A 422 -3.73 0.01 -19.47
N GLY A 423 -3.70 0.03 -20.81
CA GLY A 423 -2.53 -0.36 -21.61
C GLY A 423 -1.37 0.63 -21.62
N GLY A 424 -1.61 1.89 -21.25
CA GLY A 424 -0.59 2.94 -21.30
C GLY A 424 -1.03 4.17 -20.51
N PHE A 425 -0.31 4.51 -19.45
CA PHE A 425 -0.61 5.69 -18.63
C PHE A 425 0.64 6.34 -18.04
N THR A 426 0.43 7.49 -17.41
CA THR A 426 1.53 8.28 -16.83
C THR A 426 1.39 8.41 -15.33
N VAL A 427 2.51 8.16 -14.63
CA VAL A 427 2.73 8.58 -13.24
C VAL A 427 3.96 9.47 -13.21
N TRP A 428 4.10 10.28 -12.15
CA TRP A 428 5.37 10.96 -11.91
C TRP A 428 5.85 10.77 -10.48
N LEU A 429 7.17 10.81 -10.36
CA LEU A 429 7.91 10.68 -9.12
C LEU A 429 8.79 11.91 -8.91
N ALA A 430 9.02 12.31 -7.67
CA ALA A 430 9.92 13.41 -7.33
C ALA A 430 10.61 13.17 -5.99
N GLY A 431 11.84 13.64 -5.87
CA GLY A 431 12.62 13.52 -4.63
C GLY A 431 13.05 12.09 -4.32
N GLY A 432 13.56 11.87 -3.10
CA GLY A 432 13.89 10.53 -2.61
C GLY A 432 14.89 9.75 -3.47
N GLY A 433 15.81 10.43 -4.17
CA GLY A 433 16.80 9.82 -5.07
C GLY A 433 16.32 9.50 -6.49
N ILE A 434 15.19 10.05 -6.93
CA ILE A 434 14.73 9.95 -8.33
C ILE A 434 15.41 11.04 -9.19
N LYS A 435 15.82 10.69 -10.42
CA LYS A 435 16.38 11.65 -11.39
C LYS A 435 15.33 12.69 -11.76
N ALA A 436 15.63 13.95 -11.52
CA ALA A 436 14.70 15.04 -11.79
C ALA A 436 14.77 15.50 -13.26
N GLY A 437 13.67 16.03 -13.79
CA GLY A 437 13.61 16.58 -15.15
C GLY A 437 13.68 15.50 -16.25
N MET A 438 13.18 14.30 -15.97
CA MET A 438 13.28 13.16 -16.88
C MET A 438 11.90 12.72 -17.40
N VAL A 439 11.88 12.24 -18.64
CA VAL A 439 10.77 11.43 -19.18
C VAL A 439 11.31 10.04 -19.47
N TYR A 440 10.65 9.03 -18.93
CA TYR A 440 11.01 7.63 -19.10
C TYR A 440 9.89 6.86 -19.79
N GLY A 441 10.28 6.16 -20.86
CA GLY A 441 9.39 5.39 -21.71
C GLY A 441 8.39 6.23 -22.50
N ALA A 442 7.58 5.55 -23.29
CA ALA A 442 6.55 6.17 -24.12
C ALA A 442 5.39 5.20 -24.40
N THR A 443 4.20 5.76 -24.56
CA THR A 443 3.09 5.08 -25.22
C THR A 443 3.21 5.20 -26.75
N ASP A 444 2.42 4.42 -27.48
CA ASP A 444 2.36 4.42 -28.94
C ASP A 444 1.97 5.79 -29.53
N GLU A 445 1.92 5.85 -30.86
CA GLU A 445 1.70 7.11 -31.58
C GLU A 445 0.42 7.82 -31.14
N ILE A 446 -0.63 7.09 -30.75
CA ILE A 446 -1.94 7.62 -30.38
C ILE A 446 -2.18 7.70 -28.87
N GLY A 447 -1.32 7.11 -28.04
CA GLY A 447 -1.45 7.16 -26.58
C GLY A 447 -2.20 5.99 -25.96
N TYR A 448 -2.36 4.88 -26.70
CA TYR A 448 -3.17 3.73 -26.27
C TYR A 448 -2.40 2.75 -25.39
N LYS A 449 -1.19 2.33 -25.80
CA LYS A 449 -0.40 1.33 -25.07
C LYS A 449 1.06 1.74 -24.88
N ALA A 450 1.66 1.33 -23.77
CA ALA A 450 3.09 1.46 -23.53
C ALA A 450 3.89 0.63 -24.56
N VAL A 451 4.85 1.26 -25.26
CA VAL A 451 5.66 0.60 -26.30
C VAL A 451 7.16 0.76 -26.11
N GLU A 452 7.59 1.82 -25.45
CA GLU A 452 8.99 2.05 -25.12
C GLU A 452 9.18 1.95 -23.61
N ASN A 453 10.08 1.05 -23.19
CA ASN A 453 10.39 0.75 -21.80
C ASN A 453 9.14 0.57 -20.90
N PRO A 454 8.25 -0.40 -21.17
CA PRO A 454 7.05 -0.63 -20.37
C PRO A 454 7.38 -0.84 -18.89
N VAL A 455 6.58 -0.22 -18.01
CA VAL A 455 6.69 -0.33 -16.55
C VAL A 455 5.39 -0.88 -16.01
N SER A 456 5.42 -2.08 -15.43
CA SER A 456 4.26 -2.64 -14.77
C SER A 456 4.04 -1.99 -13.39
N VAL A 457 2.84 -2.13 -12.82
CA VAL A 457 2.58 -1.75 -11.42
C VAL A 457 3.52 -2.47 -10.45
N HIS A 458 3.95 -3.70 -10.76
CA HIS A 458 4.91 -4.43 -9.94
C HIS A 458 6.32 -3.86 -10.01
N ASP A 459 6.78 -3.42 -11.19
CA ASP A 459 8.07 -2.73 -11.34
C ASP A 459 8.06 -1.40 -10.58
N PHE A 460 6.93 -0.70 -10.65
CA PHE A 460 6.72 0.53 -9.89
C PHE A 460 6.82 0.27 -8.37
N HIS A 461 6.10 -0.71 -7.83
CA HIS A 461 6.22 -1.09 -6.41
C HIS A 461 7.64 -1.51 -6.02
N ALA A 462 8.31 -2.31 -6.84
CA ALA A 462 9.69 -2.71 -6.62
C ALA A 462 10.63 -1.49 -6.52
N THR A 463 10.43 -0.51 -7.39
CA THR A 463 11.19 0.75 -7.42
C THR A 463 10.94 1.59 -6.18
N LEU A 464 9.67 1.75 -5.75
CA LEU A 464 9.35 2.50 -4.53
C LEU A 464 9.97 1.84 -3.27
N LEU A 465 9.87 0.52 -3.14
CA LEU A 465 10.50 -0.22 -2.04
C LEU A 465 12.02 -0.09 -2.08
N HIS A 466 12.62 -0.11 -3.28
CA HIS A 466 14.06 0.06 -3.44
C HIS A 466 14.54 1.42 -2.92
N GLN A 467 13.85 2.52 -3.26
CA GLN A 467 14.23 3.84 -2.74
C GLN A 467 14.14 3.94 -1.22
N LEU A 468 13.30 3.13 -0.59
CA LEU A 468 13.17 3.01 0.86
C LEU A 468 14.16 2.02 1.50
N GLY A 469 15.14 1.52 0.73
CA GLY A 469 16.16 0.60 1.23
C GLY A 469 15.69 -0.85 1.37
N MET A 470 14.57 -1.23 0.75
CA MET A 470 13.98 -2.56 0.86
C MET A 470 14.08 -3.32 -0.47
N ASN A 471 14.73 -4.50 -0.43
CA ASN A 471 14.62 -5.46 -1.52
C ASN A 471 13.22 -6.08 -1.54
N HIS A 472 12.48 -5.85 -2.63
CA HIS A 472 11.11 -6.34 -2.82
C HIS A 472 10.97 -7.87 -2.82
N ARG A 473 12.05 -8.62 -3.07
CA ARG A 473 12.06 -10.10 -3.04
C ARG A 473 12.31 -10.67 -1.65
N ASP A 474 13.04 -9.93 -0.82
CA ASP A 474 13.39 -10.36 0.53
C ASP A 474 12.37 -9.87 1.57
N LEU A 475 11.61 -8.82 1.24
CA LEU A 475 10.49 -8.33 2.06
C LEU A 475 9.29 -9.28 1.90
N VAL A 476 9.30 -10.36 2.68
CA VAL A 476 8.29 -11.42 2.63
C VAL A 476 7.59 -11.61 3.97
N TYR A 477 6.37 -12.14 3.93
CA TYR A 477 5.62 -12.55 5.10
C TYR A 477 5.04 -13.95 4.88
N ASP A 478 5.22 -14.83 5.86
CA ASP A 478 4.65 -16.17 5.84
C ASP A 478 3.15 -16.10 6.09
N HIS A 479 2.37 -16.36 5.05
CA HIS A 479 0.93 -16.49 5.11
C HIS A 479 0.52 -17.85 4.51
N HIS A 480 -0.03 -18.72 5.35
CA HIS A 480 -0.44 -20.08 4.97
C HIS A 480 0.70 -20.91 4.31
N GLY A 481 1.94 -20.72 4.75
CA GLY A 481 3.11 -21.43 4.20
C GLY A 481 3.63 -20.87 2.88
N LEU A 482 3.10 -19.73 2.43
CA LEU A 482 3.63 -18.98 1.29
C LEU A 482 4.39 -17.75 1.77
N ASN A 483 5.57 -17.52 1.19
CA ASN A 483 6.31 -16.27 1.37
C ASN A 483 5.69 -15.20 0.47
N GLU A 484 4.66 -14.55 0.99
CA GLU A 484 3.95 -13.51 0.28
C GLU A 484 4.75 -12.22 0.22
N ARG A 485 4.60 -11.46 -0.88
CA ARG A 485 5.27 -10.16 -1.13
C ARG A 485 4.38 -9.23 -1.95
N LEU A 486 4.60 -7.92 -1.82
CA LEU A 486 3.84 -6.89 -2.53
C LEU A 486 3.85 -7.07 -4.06
N THR A 487 5.02 -7.41 -4.62
CA THR A 487 5.16 -7.59 -6.08
C THR A 487 4.60 -8.92 -6.59
N GLY A 488 3.93 -9.70 -5.73
CA GLY A 488 3.32 -10.97 -6.11
C GLY A 488 4.33 -11.99 -6.67
N VAL A 489 3.84 -12.96 -7.45
CA VAL A 489 4.69 -13.96 -8.11
C VAL A 489 5.27 -13.47 -9.44
N GLU A 490 4.65 -12.44 -10.02
CA GLU A 490 5.02 -11.88 -11.31
C GLU A 490 6.46 -11.36 -11.33
N PRO A 491 7.15 -11.42 -12.48
CA PRO A 491 8.43 -10.76 -12.64
C PRO A 491 8.28 -9.26 -12.37
N ALA A 492 9.11 -8.75 -11.46
CA ALA A 492 9.24 -7.34 -11.18
C ALA A 492 10.72 -6.98 -11.16
N ARG A 493 11.05 -5.82 -11.72
CA ARG A 493 12.37 -5.20 -11.69
C ARG A 493 12.31 -3.83 -11.07
N VAL A 494 13.44 -3.40 -10.50
CA VAL A 494 13.66 -1.99 -10.18
C VAL A 494 13.90 -1.24 -11.49
N VAL A 495 13.23 -0.10 -11.68
CA VAL A 495 13.46 0.79 -12.81
C VAL A 495 14.69 1.65 -12.50
N GLU A 496 15.87 1.06 -12.62
CA GLU A 496 17.14 1.71 -12.28
C GLU A 496 17.41 2.96 -13.13
N GLU A 497 16.83 3.04 -14.32
CA GLU A 497 17.03 4.12 -15.28
C GLU A 497 16.59 5.50 -14.75
N ILE A 498 15.62 5.51 -13.83
CA ILE A 498 15.07 6.73 -13.20
C ILE A 498 15.72 7.07 -11.84
N LEU A 499 16.74 6.32 -11.39
CA LEU A 499 17.38 6.50 -10.07
C LEU A 499 18.70 7.31 -10.17
N ALA A 500 18.90 8.29 -9.28
CA ALA A 500 20.00 9.26 -9.32
C ALA A 500 21.34 8.78 -8.74
#